data_AF-A0A934VVG5-F1
#
_entry.id   AF-A0A934VVG5-F1
#
_cell.length_a   1.000
_cell.length_b   1.000
_cell.length_c   1.000
_cell.angle_alpha   90.00
_cell.angle_beta   90.00
_cell.angle_gamma   90.00
#
_symmetry.space_group_name_H-M   'P 1'
#
loop_
_entity.id
_entity.type
_entity.pdbx_description
1 polymer ?
#
loop_
_entity_poly.entity_id
_entity_poly.type
_entity_poly.pdbx_seq_one_letter_code
_entity_poly.pdbx_strand_id
1 'polypeptide(L)'
;MSEEKSDQPKKKRPDPFLDAWVRRTRKQFSGSGMISQAAHIFAREEGGDVDVWRRRLRSILNGRQAPTLEVLARLDKLAAGKPSEPQIPPSEGELF
;
A
#
# COMPACT_ATOMS: atom_id res chain seq x y z
N MET A 1 -38.91 -17.29 24.58
CA MET A 1 -38.23 -17.77 23.36
C MET A 1 -37.49 -16.60 22.75
N SER A 2 -36.29 -16.87 22.25
CA SER A 2 -35.15 -15.97 22.22
C SER A 2 -35.31 -14.70 21.39
N GLU A 3 -34.88 -13.57 21.97
CA GLU A 3 -34.52 -12.35 21.24
C GLU A 3 -33.33 -12.65 20.32
N GLU A 4 -33.61 -12.86 19.05
CA GLU A 4 -32.60 -12.84 17.99
C GLU A 4 -32.13 -11.39 17.84
N LYS A 5 -31.11 -11.02 18.64
CA LYS A 5 -30.35 -9.79 18.44
C LYS A 5 -29.72 -9.86 17.05
N SER A 6 -30.39 -9.25 16.08
CA SER A 6 -29.81 -8.87 14.79
C SER A 6 -28.55 -8.05 15.04
N ASP A 7 -27.39 -8.71 14.96
CA ASP A 7 -26.09 -8.08 14.88
C ASP A 7 -26.01 -7.37 13.51
N GLN A 8 -26.63 -6.19 13.43
CA GLN A 8 -26.43 -5.29 12.30
C GLN A 8 -24.93 -4.96 12.28
N PRO A 9 -24.20 -5.22 11.16
CA PRO A 9 -22.81 -4.83 11.07
C PRO A 9 -22.77 -3.30 11.13
N LYS A 10 -22.36 -2.79 12.30
CA LYS A 10 -22.24 -1.36 12.54
C LYS A 10 -21.36 -0.81 11.43
N LYS A 11 -21.93 0.04 10.55
CA LYS A 11 -21.17 0.80 9.56
C LYS A 11 -20.06 1.51 10.31
N LYS A 12 -18.86 0.90 10.30
CA LYS A 12 -17.68 1.45 10.97
C LYS A 12 -17.47 2.81 10.33
N ARG A 13 -17.49 3.87 11.16
CA ARG A 13 -17.10 5.20 10.73
C ARG A 13 -15.77 5.06 9.97
N PRO A 14 -15.57 5.80 8.86
CA PRO A 14 -14.30 5.74 8.14
C PRO A 14 -13.19 6.02 9.15
N ASP A 15 -12.27 5.07 9.27
CA ASP A 15 -11.16 5.19 10.20
C ASP A 15 -10.33 6.42 9.75
N PRO A 16 -10.26 7.49 10.56
CA PRO A 16 -9.66 8.75 10.14
C PRO A 16 -8.17 8.60 9.85
N PHE A 17 -7.50 7.63 10.48
CA PHE A 17 -6.11 7.31 10.19
C PHE A 17 -5.98 6.61 8.84
N LEU A 18 -6.86 5.64 8.55
CA LEU A 18 -6.88 4.97 7.25
C LEU A 18 -7.15 5.95 6.11
N ASP A 19 -8.08 6.88 6.28
CA ASP A 19 -8.41 7.87 5.25
C ASP A 19 -7.22 8.80 4.96
N ALA A 20 -6.57 9.30 6.01
CA ALA A 20 -5.36 10.11 5.88
C ALA A 20 -4.22 9.35 5.17
N TRP A 21 -4.03 8.08 5.53
CA TRP A 21 -3.06 7.20 4.89
C TRP A 21 -3.39 6.98 3.42
N VAL A 22 -4.62 6.61 3.07
CA VAL A 22 -5.07 6.41 1.68
C VAL A 22 -4.80 7.66 0.83
N ARG A 23 -5.11 8.86 1.35
CA ARG A 23 -4.88 10.12 0.63
C ARG A 23 -3.39 10.37 0.37
N ARG A 24 -2.54 10.12 1.36
CA ARG A 24 -1.07 10.23 1.24
C ARG A 24 -0.53 9.21 0.24
N THR A 25 -0.85 7.93 0.41
CA THR A 25 -0.37 6.85 -0.44
C THR A 25 -0.84 7.05 -1.87
N ARG A 26 -2.10 7.45 -2.09
CA ARG A 26 -2.62 7.78 -3.42
C ARG A 26 -1.81 8.88 -4.09
N LYS A 27 -1.43 9.93 -3.36
CA LYS A 27 -0.58 11.01 -3.88
C LYS A 27 0.80 10.49 -4.30
N GLN A 28 1.39 9.58 -3.53
CA GLN A 28 2.69 8.95 -3.86
C GLN A 28 2.58 7.97 -5.04
N PHE A 29 1.43 7.32 -5.20
CA PHE A 29 1.14 6.38 -6.27
C PHE A 29 0.53 7.01 -7.53
N SER A 30 0.27 8.33 -7.54
CA SER A 30 -0.20 9.07 -8.73
C SER A 30 0.86 9.16 -9.84
N GLY A 31 2.11 8.79 -9.57
CA GLY A 31 3.13 8.61 -10.60
C GLY A 31 2.76 7.46 -11.55
N SER A 32 2.89 7.69 -12.86
CA SER A 32 2.52 6.73 -13.91
C SER A 32 3.36 5.45 -13.82
N GLY A 33 2.89 4.47 -13.05
CA GLY A 33 3.48 3.12 -12.99
C GLY A 33 3.55 2.49 -11.60
N MET A 34 3.45 3.27 -10.52
CA MET A 34 3.62 2.76 -9.13
C MET A 34 2.61 1.67 -8.76
N ILE A 35 1.34 1.81 -9.15
CA ILE A 35 0.31 0.78 -8.90
C ILE A 35 0.62 -0.51 -9.67
N SER A 36 1.09 -0.40 -10.92
CA SER A 36 1.45 -1.56 -11.74
C SER A 36 2.68 -2.26 -11.18
N GLN A 37 3.70 -1.50 -10.75
CA GLN A 37 4.90 -2.04 -10.12
C GLN A 37 4.57 -2.74 -8.80
N ALA A 38 3.75 -2.13 -7.95
CA ALA A 38 3.28 -2.75 -6.73
C ALA A 38 2.49 -4.04 -7.03
N ALA A 39 1.60 -4.03 -8.02
CA ALA A 39 0.86 -5.23 -8.41
C ALA A 39 1.77 -6.39 -8.84
N HIS A 40 2.84 -6.12 -9.59
CA HIS A 40 3.85 -7.12 -9.92
C HIS A 40 4.56 -7.66 -8.68
N ILE A 41 4.90 -6.80 -7.72
CA ILE A 41 5.56 -7.22 -6.47
C ILE A 41 4.63 -8.11 -5.65
N PHE A 42 3.37 -7.71 -5.45
CA PHE A 42 2.39 -8.51 -4.72
C PHE A 42 2.11 -9.86 -5.40
N ALA A 43 1.95 -9.89 -6.73
CA ALA A 43 1.73 -11.13 -7.47
C ALA A 43 2.92 -12.10 -7.33
N ARG A 44 4.16 -11.58 -7.28
CA ARG A 44 5.36 -12.39 -7.11
C ARG A 44 5.51 -12.94 -5.69
N GLU A 45 5.11 -12.17 -4.68
CA GLU A 45 5.38 -12.51 -3.27
C GLU A 45 4.22 -13.26 -2.59
N GLU A 46 2.97 -12.85 -2.85
CA GLU A 46 1.77 -13.50 -2.31
C GLU A 46 1.12 -14.48 -3.31
N GLY A 47 1.65 -14.53 -4.54
CA GLY A 47 1.03 -15.28 -5.62
C GLY A 47 -0.19 -14.58 -6.21
N GLY A 48 -0.82 -15.25 -7.18
CA GLY A 48 -1.96 -14.72 -7.92
C GLY A 48 -1.56 -13.82 -9.08
N ASP A 49 -2.58 -13.21 -9.67
CA ASP A 49 -2.46 -12.49 -10.94
C ASP A 49 -2.21 -10.99 -10.75
N VAL A 50 -1.39 -10.40 -11.63
CA VAL A 50 -1.01 -8.99 -11.58
C VAL A 50 -2.24 -8.09 -11.79
N ASP A 51 -3.16 -8.44 -12.68
CA ASP A 51 -4.38 -7.64 -12.91
C ASP A 51 -5.37 -7.75 -11.74
N VAL A 52 -5.43 -8.89 -11.07
CA VAL A 52 -6.17 -9.05 -9.80
C VAL A 52 -5.59 -8.09 -8.74
N TRP A 53 -4.28 -8.11 -8.54
CA TRP A 53 -3.62 -7.21 -7.59
C TRP A 53 -3.80 -5.74 -7.98
N ARG A 54 -3.68 -5.39 -9.26
CA ARG A 54 -3.88 -4.02 -9.74
C ARG A 54 -5.27 -3.49 -9.42
N ARG A 55 -6.33 -4.29 -9.65
CA ARG A 55 -7.72 -3.93 -9.29
C ARG A 55 -7.91 -3.81 -7.79
N ARG A 56 -7.31 -4.71 -7.02
CA ARG A 56 -7.36 -4.71 -5.55
C ARG A 56 -6.71 -3.45 -4.96
N LEU A 57 -5.48 -3.16 -5.38
CA LEU A 57 -4.73 -1.95 -4.98
C LEU A 57 -5.49 -0.68 -5.34
N ARG A 58 -6.10 -0.62 -6.54
CA ARG A 58 -6.91 0.54 -6.94
C ARG A 58 -8.17 0.68 -6.09
N SER A 59 -8.76 -0.41 -5.64
CA SER A 59 -9.93 -0.38 -4.75
C SER A 59 -9.54 0.11 -3.35
N ILE A 60 -8.39 -0.32 -2.83
CA ILE A 60 -7.82 0.14 -1.56
C ILE A 60 -7.51 1.65 -1.61
N LEU A 61 -6.80 2.10 -2.64
CA LEU A 61 -6.41 3.52 -2.79
C LEU A 61 -7.60 4.45 -3.11
N ASN A 62 -8.75 3.89 -3.47
CA ASN A 62 -10.01 4.63 -3.61
C ASN A 62 -10.89 4.56 -2.34
N GLY A 63 -10.40 3.94 -1.25
CA GLY A 63 -11.15 3.76 -0.01
C GLY A 63 -12.35 2.80 -0.13
N ARG A 64 -12.44 2.02 -1.22
CA ARG A 64 -13.54 1.06 -1.45
C ARG A 64 -13.32 -0.27 -0.73
N GLN A 65 -12.09 -0.57 -0.36
CA GLN A 65 -11.72 -1.80 0.33
C GLN A 65 -10.70 -1.48 1.42
N ALA A 66 -10.90 -2.04 2.61
CA ALA A 66 -9.91 -1.96 3.68
C ALA A 66 -8.72 -2.88 3.35
N PRO A 67 -7.47 -2.37 3.38
CA PRO A 67 -6.29 -3.22 3.23
C PRO A 67 -6.11 -4.11 4.47
N THR A 68 -5.50 -5.27 4.28
CA THR A 68 -4.94 -6.04 5.40
C THR A 68 -3.68 -5.34 5.92
N LEU A 69 -3.27 -5.63 7.16
CA LEU A 69 -2.09 -5.04 7.78
C LEU A 69 -0.82 -5.26 6.93
N GLU A 70 -0.65 -6.48 6.40
CA GLU A 70 0.45 -6.86 5.49
C GLU A 70 0.48 -5.98 4.24
N VAL A 71 -0.67 -5.79 3.58
CA VAL A 71 -0.78 -4.97 2.36
C VAL A 71 -0.53 -3.51 2.67
N LEU A 72 -1.04 -3.02 3.80
CA LEU A 72 -0.82 -1.65 4.27
C LEU A 72 0.67 -1.40 4.52
N ALA A 73 1.34 -2.26 5.30
CA ALA A 73 2.75 -2.11 5.64
C ALA A 73 3.64 -2.15 4.38
N ARG A 74 3.31 -3.01 3.43
CA ARG A 74 4.08 -3.17 2.19
C ARG A 74 3.85 -2.01 1.23
N LEU A 75 2.61 -1.52 1.10
CA LEU A 75 2.34 -0.30 0.35
C LEU A 75 3.04 0.91 0.97
N ASP A 76 3.09 1.00 2.30
CA ASP A 76 3.81 2.05 3.00
C ASP A 76 5.31 2.01 2.71
N LYS A 77 5.92 0.82 2.75
CA LYS A 77 7.33 0.59 2.36
C LYS A 77 7.61 0.97 0.90
N LEU A 78 6.69 0.67 -0.03
CA LEU A 78 6.81 1.08 -1.43
C LEU A 78 6.64 2.60 -1.60
N ALA A 79 5.71 3.20 -0.83
CA ALA A 79 5.41 4.63 -0.87
C ALA A 79 6.56 5.47 -0.30
N ALA A 80 7.22 4.99 0.76
CA ALA A 80 8.34 5.64 1.42
C ALA A 80 9.54 5.90 0.49
N GLY A 81 9.53 5.34 -0.73
CA GLY A 81 10.64 5.40 -1.66
C GLY A 81 11.76 4.47 -1.22
N LYS A 82 12.64 4.10 -2.17
CA LYS A 82 13.90 3.46 -1.80
C LYS A 82 14.58 4.37 -0.75
N PRO A 83 15.20 3.83 0.32
CA PRO A 83 16.10 4.65 1.11
C PRO A 83 17.05 5.32 0.11
N SER A 84 17.21 6.64 0.22
CA SER A 84 18.29 7.32 -0.48
C SER A 84 19.52 6.45 -0.29
N GLU A 85 20.02 5.88 -1.39
CA GLU A 85 21.24 5.10 -1.38
C GLU A 85 22.26 5.92 -0.56
N PRO A 86 22.90 5.36 0.48
CA PRO A 86 23.94 6.11 1.16
C PRO A 86 24.90 6.53 0.07
N GLN A 87 24.99 7.84 -0.19
CA GLN A 87 26.01 8.40 -1.05
C GLN A 87 27.32 7.94 -0.41
N ILE A 88 27.92 6.87 -0.95
CA ILE A 88 29.27 6.49 -0.63
C ILE A 88 30.06 7.73 -1.06
N PRO A 89 30.63 8.52 -0.13
CA PRO A 89 31.44 9.66 -0.54
C PRO A 89 32.53 9.10 -1.46
N PRO A 90 32.86 9.78 -2.58
CA PRO A 90 33.90 9.31 -3.47
C PRO A 90 35.14 9.05 -2.62
N SER A 91 35.64 7.82 -2.65
CA SER A 91 36.83 7.44 -1.92
C SER A 91 37.97 8.33 -2.38
N GLU A 92 38.37 9.27 -1.54
CA GLU A 92 39.60 10.04 -1.69
C GLU A 92 40.76 9.05 -1.53
N GLY A 93 41.19 8.47 -2.64
CA GLY A 93 42.12 7.35 -2.63
C GLY A 93 42.88 7.14 -3.93
N GLU A 94 42.98 8.15 -4.80
CA GLU A 94 43.96 8.15 -5.90
C GLU A 94 44.76 9.45 -5.86
N LEU A 95 45.72 9.48 -4.94
CA LEU A 95 46.97 10.23 -5.11
C LEU A 95 48.02 9.19 -5.50
N PHE A 96 48.27 9.05 -6.80
CA PHE A 96 49.50 8.48 -7.34
C PHE A 96 50.29 9.60 -8.03
#